data_AF-A0A379SLF6-F1
#
_entry.id   AF-A0A379SLF6-F1
#
_cell.length_a   1.000
_cell.length_b   1.000
_cell.length_c   1.000
_cell.angle_alpha   90.00
_cell.angle_beta   90.00
_cell.angle_gamma   90.00
#
_symmetry.space_group_name_H-M   'P 1'
#
loop_
_entity.id
_entity.type
_entity.pdbx_description
1 polymer ?
#
loop_
_entity_poly.entity_id
_entity_poly.type
_entity_poly.pdbx_seq_one_letter_code
_entity_poly.pdbx_strand_id
1 'polypeptide(L)'
;MRGGAATLFYPMWHLEVESLLVLKNNRGVEGNRVRHMDYGVQINKLMYTRLLKGGDITLFSPSDVPGLYDAFFADQDEFERLYVKYENDDSIRKQRVKAVELFSLMMQERASTGRIYIQNVDHCNTHSPFDPVVAPVRQSNLCLEIALPTKPLHDVNDENGEIALCTLSAFNLGAIKTLDELEELAILAVRALDALLDYQDYPIPAAKRGAMGRRTLGIGVINFAYWLAKNGKRYSDGSANNLTHKTFEAIQYYLLKASNGLAKEQGACPWFNETTYAKGVLPIDTYKKDLDAIANEPLHYDWEQLRESIKTHGLRNSTLSALMPSENIVPDLQRHQRYRTTARLRQHQGLERRYLASGRAGL
;
A
#
# COMPACT_ATOMS: atom_id res chain seq x y z
N MET A 1 12.38 21.06 2.38
CA MET A 1 11.16 20.23 2.31
C MET A 1 10.58 20.34 0.90
N ARG A 2 10.10 19.24 0.30
CA ARG A 2 9.45 19.25 -1.02
C ARG A 2 8.01 19.83 -0.90
N GLY A 3 7.44 20.35 -1.99
CA GLY A 3 6.06 20.86 -2.00
C GLY A 3 5.01 19.78 -1.67
N GLY A 4 3.80 20.22 -1.29
CA GLY A 4 2.69 19.31 -0.94
C GLY A 4 2.23 18.46 -2.12
N ALA A 5 1.95 17.18 -1.87
CA ALA A 5 1.50 16.21 -2.88
C ALA A 5 0.42 15.31 -2.29
N ALA A 6 -0.56 14.92 -3.12
CA ALA A 6 -1.67 14.05 -2.72
C ALA A 6 -2.06 13.09 -3.86
N THR A 7 -2.61 11.94 -3.46
CA THR A 7 -3.26 10.98 -4.35
C THR A 7 -4.71 10.82 -3.91
N LEU A 8 -5.66 10.99 -4.84
CA LEU A 8 -7.10 10.84 -4.59
C LEU A 8 -7.60 9.50 -5.11
N PHE A 9 -8.45 8.82 -4.35
CA PHE A 9 -8.97 7.48 -4.69
C PHE A 9 -10.45 7.51 -5.04
N TYR A 10 -10.85 6.73 -6.05
CA TYR A 10 -12.26 6.55 -6.43
C TYR A 10 -12.51 5.19 -7.08
N PRO A 11 -13.73 4.62 -6.95
CA PRO A 11 -14.09 3.37 -7.60
C PRO A 11 -14.18 3.50 -9.12
N MET A 12 -13.74 2.46 -9.83
CA MET A 12 -13.84 2.37 -11.29
C MET A 12 -15.30 2.43 -11.79
N TRP A 13 -16.26 2.02 -10.96
CA TRP A 13 -17.69 2.06 -11.28
C TRP A 13 -18.35 3.41 -10.93
N HIS A 14 -17.59 4.43 -10.52
CA HIS A 14 -18.16 5.76 -10.25
C HIS A 14 -18.80 6.35 -11.51
N LEU A 15 -19.96 7.01 -11.39
CA LEU A 15 -20.69 7.61 -12.51
C LEU A 15 -19.84 8.58 -13.34
N GLU A 16 -18.95 9.32 -12.66
CA GLU A 16 -18.07 10.32 -13.29
C GLU A 16 -16.69 9.77 -13.71
N VAL A 17 -16.47 8.44 -13.64
CA VAL A 17 -15.13 7.84 -13.81
C VAL A 17 -14.41 8.28 -15.08
N GLU A 18 -15.12 8.40 -16.22
CA GLU A 18 -14.51 8.80 -17.49
C GLU A 18 -13.96 10.23 -17.43
N SER A 19 -14.63 11.13 -16.69
CA SER A 19 -14.17 12.49 -16.44
C SER A 19 -13.04 12.53 -15.42
N LEU A 20 -13.12 11.71 -14.37
CA LEU A 20 -12.09 11.62 -13.33
C LEU A 20 -10.75 11.12 -13.89
N LEU A 21 -10.77 10.12 -14.78
CA LEU A 21 -9.58 9.54 -15.40
C LEU A 21 -8.73 10.56 -16.19
N VAL A 22 -9.38 11.58 -16.77
CA VAL A 22 -8.71 12.59 -17.61
C VAL A 22 -8.37 13.88 -16.87
N LEU A 23 -8.59 13.97 -15.56
CA LEU A 23 -8.33 15.19 -14.77
C LEU A 23 -6.87 15.67 -14.87
N LYS A 24 -5.95 14.73 -15.09
CA LYS A 24 -4.52 14.99 -15.19
C LYS A 24 -4.02 15.21 -16.62
N ASN A 25 -4.89 15.05 -17.62
CA ASN A 25 -4.54 15.18 -19.03
C ASN A 25 -4.17 16.65 -19.35
N ASN A 26 -3.07 16.84 -20.09
CA ASN A 26 -2.57 18.17 -20.46
C ASN A 26 -3.46 18.88 -21.49
N ARG A 27 -4.32 18.14 -22.21
CA ARG A 27 -5.29 18.70 -23.17
C ARG A 27 -6.66 18.79 -22.51
N GLY A 28 -7.31 19.95 -22.58
CA GLY A 28 -8.63 20.19 -21.98
C GLY A 28 -8.81 21.66 -21.57
N VAL A 29 -9.96 21.98 -20.98
CA VAL A 29 -10.24 23.31 -20.41
C VAL A 29 -9.93 23.29 -18.92
N GLU A 30 -9.49 24.41 -18.34
CA GLU A 30 -9.09 24.42 -16.92
C GLU A 30 -10.23 24.01 -15.98
N GLY A 31 -11.48 24.32 -16.31
CA GLY A 31 -12.65 23.96 -15.50
C GLY A 31 -12.92 22.46 -15.34
N ASN A 32 -12.29 21.58 -16.15
CA ASN A 32 -12.44 20.14 -16.06
C ASN A 32 -11.10 19.40 -15.81
N ARG A 33 -10.13 20.09 -15.21
CA ARG A 33 -8.79 19.55 -14.96
C ARG A 33 -8.29 19.85 -13.56
N VAL A 34 -7.65 18.86 -12.96
CA VAL A 34 -7.03 18.94 -11.63
C VAL A 34 -5.69 18.20 -11.71
N ARG A 35 -4.67 18.86 -12.29
CA ARG A 35 -3.44 18.20 -12.75
C ARG A 35 -2.37 18.00 -11.66
N HIS A 36 -2.49 18.73 -10.55
CA HIS A 36 -1.48 18.75 -9.48
C HIS A 36 -1.72 17.71 -8.38
N MET A 37 -2.71 16.84 -8.53
CA MET A 37 -2.89 15.62 -7.73
C MET A 37 -2.72 14.38 -8.60
N ASP A 38 -2.28 13.29 -7.99
CA ASP A 38 -2.29 11.96 -8.60
C ASP A 38 -3.61 11.23 -8.26
N TYR A 39 -3.92 10.14 -8.95
CA TYR A 39 -5.19 9.43 -8.78
C TYR A 39 -4.99 7.93 -8.63
N GLY A 40 -5.76 7.28 -7.76
CA GLY A 40 -5.80 5.84 -7.57
C GLY A 40 -7.16 5.27 -7.94
N VAL A 41 -7.23 4.52 -9.04
CA VAL A 41 -8.46 3.87 -9.49
C VAL A 41 -8.62 2.55 -8.73
N GLN A 42 -9.77 2.39 -8.08
CA GLN A 42 -10.07 1.22 -7.26
C GLN A 42 -10.84 0.18 -8.06
N ILE A 43 -10.35 -1.06 -8.07
CA ILE A 43 -10.81 -2.15 -8.93
C ILE A 43 -10.93 -3.43 -8.10
N ASN A 44 -11.92 -4.27 -8.40
CA ASN A 44 -12.03 -5.63 -7.86
C ASN A 44 -12.20 -6.67 -8.98
N LYS A 45 -12.25 -7.95 -8.59
CA LYS A 45 -12.43 -9.09 -9.48
C LYS A 45 -13.60 -8.97 -10.46
N LEU A 46 -14.74 -8.40 -10.05
CA LEU A 46 -15.90 -8.27 -10.95
C LEU A 46 -15.57 -7.37 -12.15
N MET A 47 -14.90 -6.24 -11.92
CA MET A 47 -14.51 -5.32 -13.00
C MET A 47 -13.56 -6.00 -14.01
N TYR A 48 -12.57 -6.74 -13.52
CA TYR A 48 -11.69 -7.54 -14.37
C TYR A 48 -12.45 -8.64 -15.12
N THR A 49 -13.42 -9.29 -14.47
CA THR A 49 -14.25 -10.33 -15.11
C THR A 49 -15.08 -9.76 -16.25
N ARG A 50 -15.62 -8.54 -16.10
CA ARG A 50 -16.32 -7.83 -17.20
C ARG A 50 -15.38 -7.57 -18.38
N LEU A 51 -14.14 -7.13 -18.12
CA LEU A 51 -13.12 -6.95 -19.15
C LEU A 51 -12.83 -8.25 -19.91
N LEU A 52 -12.53 -9.34 -19.18
CA LEU A 52 -12.16 -10.63 -19.78
C LEU A 52 -13.28 -11.25 -20.61
N LYS A 53 -14.54 -11.04 -20.20
CA LYS A 53 -15.72 -11.52 -20.93
C LYS A 53 -16.19 -10.58 -22.05
N GLY A 54 -15.52 -9.43 -22.23
CA GLY A 54 -15.94 -8.41 -23.20
C GLY A 54 -17.31 -7.80 -22.88
N GLY A 55 -17.73 -7.79 -21.62
CA GLY A 55 -19.00 -7.24 -21.17
C GLY A 55 -18.95 -5.75 -20.85
N ASP A 56 -20.07 -5.26 -20.32
CA ASP A 56 -20.22 -3.86 -19.89
C ASP A 56 -19.90 -3.70 -18.39
N ILE A 57 -19.45 -2.50 -18.04
CA ILE A 57 -19.41 -1.98 -16.67
C ILE A 57 -20.53 -0.93 -16.55
N THR A 58 -21.31 -1.04 -15.49
CA THR A 58 -22.37 -0.10 -15.17
C THR A 58 -21.86 0.86 -14.11
N LEU A 59 -21.96 2.15 -14.42
CA LEU A 59 -21.50 3.24 -13.59
C LEU A 59 -22.66 3.78 -12.75
N PHE A 60 -22.40 4.04 -11.47
CA PHE A 60 -23.37 4.51 -10.50
C PHE A 60 -22.82 5.68 -9.68
N SER A 61 -23.70 6.58 -9.25
CA SER A 61 -23.38 7.49 -8.16
C SER A 61 -23.47 6.70 -6.84
N PRO A 62 -22.46 6.73 -5.94
CA PRO A 62 -22.54 6.02 -4.66
C PRO A 62 -23.76 6.38 -3.81
N SER A 63 -24.34 7.57 -4.01
CA SER A 63 -25.59 8.01 -3.35
C SER A 63 -26.82 7.18 -3.73
N ASP A 64 -26.82 6.58 -4.92
CA ASP A 64 -28.01 5.98 -5.52
C ASP A 64 -28.05 4.45 -5.35
N VAL A 65 -26.99 3.88 -4.77
CA VAL A 65 -26.78 2.43 -4.65
C VAL A 65 -26.44 2.03 -3.21
N PRO A 66 -27.44 2.03 -2.30
CA PRO A 66 -27.23 1.76 -0.88
C PRO A 66 -26.47 0.45 -0.63
N GLY A 67 -25.45 0.51 0.22
CA GLY A 67 -24.61 -0.63 0.60
C GLY A 67 -23.57 -1.07 -0.45
N LEU A 68 -23.66 -0.61 -1.70
CA LEU A 68 -22.75 -1.05 -2.77
C LEU A 68 -21.30 -0.63 -2.49
N TYR A 69 -21.11 0.61 -2.02
CA TYR A 69 -19.78 1.14 -1.73
C TYR A 69 -19.08 0.36 -0.61
N ASP A 70 -19.77 0.04 0.49
CA ASP A 70 -19.18 -0.75 1.57
C ASP A 70 -18.85 -2.18 1.15
N ALA A 71 -19.78 -2.84 0.45
CA ALA A 71 -19.57 -4.19 -0.07
C ALA A 71 -18.37 -4.27 -1.02
N PHE A 72 -18.16 -3.24 -1.85
CA PHE A 72 -17.04 -3.18 -2.81
C PHE A 72 -15.66 -3.46 -2.17
N PHE A 73 -15.48 -3.05 -0.92
CA PHE A 73 -14.25 -3.31 -0.16
C PHE A 73 -14.37 -4.54 0.73
N ALA A 74 -15.50 -4.68 1.43
CA ALA A 74 -15.61 -5.61 2.56
C ALA A 74 -16.12 -7.02 2.18
N ASP A 75 -16.98 -7.14 1.17
CA ASP A 75 -17.65 -8.40 0.81
C ASP A 75 -17.91 -8.46 -0.69
N GLN A 76 -17.14 -9.28 -1.39
CA GLN A 76 -17.19 -9.38 -2.85
C GLN A 76 -18.44 -10.10 -3.36
N ASP A 77 -18.99 -11.04 -2.59
CA ASP A 77 -20.20 -11.77 -2.97
C ASP A 77 -21.43 -10.85 -2.81
N GLU A 78 -21.48 -10.09 -1.72
CA GLU A 78 -22.51 -9.07 -1.52
C GLU A 78 -22.40 -7.94 -2.55
N PHE A 79 -21.17 -7.53 -2.90
CA PHE A 79 -20.95 -6.55 -3.97
C PHE A 79 -21.50 -7.06 -5.29
N GLU A 80 -21.20 -8.30 -5.70
CA GLU A 80 -21.72 -8.86 -6.95
C GLU A 80 -23.25 -8.92 -6.95
N ARG A 81 -23.85 -9.36 -5.82
CA ARG A 81 -25.31 -9.41 -5.65
C ARG A 81 -25.95 -8.03 -5.79
N LEU A 82 -25.45 -7.03 -5.07
CA LEU A 82 -25.97 -5.65 -5.11
C LEU A 82 -25.72 -5.00 -6.48
N TYR A 83 -24.55 -5.20 -7.07
CA TYR A 83 -24.19 -4.62 -8.35
C TYR A 83 -25.14 -5.12 -9.45
N VAL A 84 -25.34 -6.45 -9.55
CA VAL A 84 -26.28 -7.03 -10.54
C VAL A 84 -27.72 -6.63 -10.24
N LYS A 85 -28.12 -6.54 -8.97
CA LYS A 85 -29.45 -6.03 -8.58
C LYS A 85 -29.66 -4.62 -9.13
N TYR A 86 -28.74 -3.70 -8.87
CA TYR A 86 -28.85 -2.29 -9.29
C TYR A 86 -28.67 -2.11 -10.81
N GLU A 87 -27.92 -2.99 -11.48
CA GLU A 87 -27.86 -3.01 -12.94
C GLU A 87 -29.23 -3.26 -13.59
N ASN A 88 -30.08 -4.08 -12.96
CA ASN A 88 -31.41 -4.45 -13.45
C ASN A 88 -32.55 -3.55 -12.94
N ASP A 89 -32.27 -2.59 -12.05
CA ASP A 89 -33.28 -1.69 -11.50
C ASP A 89 -33.38 -0.39 -12.30
N ASP A 90 -34.34 -0.29 -13.22
CA ASP A 90 -34.49 0.86 -14.13
C ASP A 90 -34.82 2.19 -13.41
N SER A 91 -35.16 2.16 -12.12
CA SER A 91 -35.37 3.38 -11.33
C SER A 91 -34.05 4.07 -10.91
N ILE A 92 -32.93 3.34 -10.96
CA ILE A 92 -31.62 3.84 -10.52
C ILE A 92 -30.90 4.52 -11.68
N ARG A 93 -30.42 5.75 -11.44
CA ARG A 93 -29.56 6.47 -12.37
C ARG A 93 -28.26 5.69 -12.61
N LYS A 94 -28.00 5.34 -13.87
CA LYS A 94 -26.84 4.53 -14.26
C LYS A 94 -26.38 4.85 -15.68
N GLN A 95 -25.14 4.53 -16.00
CA GLN A 95 -24.58 4.58 -17.36
C GLN A 95 -23.86 3.27 -17.66
N ARG A 96 -24.03 2.70 -18.86
CA ARG A 96 -23.26 1.53 -19.29
C ARG A 96 -22.12 1.95 -20.19
N VAL A 97 -20.95 1.38 -19.95
CA VAL A 97 -19.75 1.54 -20.78
C VAL A 97 -19.13 0.18 -21.04
N LYS A 98 -18.57 -0.05 -22.23
CA LYS A 98 -17.88 -1.31 -22.48
C LYS A 98 -16.64 -1.39 -21.59
N ALA A 99 -16.42 -2.53 -20.95
CA ALA A 99 -15.27 -2.71 -20.07
C ALA A 99 -13.95 -2.44 -20.81
N VAL A 100 -13.82 -2.90 -22.06
CA VAL A 100 -12.63 -2.68 -22.89
C VAL A 100 -12.35 -1.19 -23.10
N GLU A 101 -13.38 -0.39 -23.35
CA GLU A 101 -13.25 1.05 -23.59
C GLU A 101 -12.79 1.76 -22.30
N LEU A 102 -13.43 1.47 -21.16
CA LEU A 102 -13.08 2.08 -19.87
C LEU A 102 -11.67 1.69 -19.40
N PHE A 103 -11.30 0.40 -19.49
CA PHE A 103 -9.94 -0.06 -19.16
C PHE A 103 -8.89 0.54 -20.11
N SER A 104 -9.21 0.69 -21.39
CA SER A 104 -8.29 1.33 -22.36
C SER A 104 -8.05 2.80 -22.01
N LEU A 105 -9.12 3.55 -21.70
CA LEU A 105 -9.01 4.94 -21.25
C LEU A 105 -8.12 5.06 -20.01
N MET A 106 -8.38 4.25 -18.98
CA MET A 106 -7.58 4.23 -17.75
C MET A 106 -6.10 3.94 -18.03
N MET A 107 -5.80 2.92 -18.83
CA MET A 107 -4.42 2.53 -19.12
C MET A 107 -3.71 3.52 -20.03
N GLN A 108 -4.43 4.20 -20.93
CA GLN A 108 -3.90 5.27 -21.77
C GLN A 108 -3.48 6.49 -20.93
N GLU A 109 -4.34 6.94 -20.01
CA GLU A 109 -4.02 8.07 -19.11
C GLU A 109 -2.89 7.69 -18.14
N ARG A 110 -2.87 6.44 -17.66
CA ARG A 110 -1.75 5.90 -16.88
C ARG A 110 -0.45 5.91 -17.68
N ALA A 111 -0.45 5.45 -18.93
CA ALA A 111 0.75 5.42 -19.77
C ALA A 111 1.26 6.84 -20.09
N SER A 112 0.34 7.78 -20.31
CA SER A 112 0.66 9.16 -20.71
C SER A 112 1.23 9.97 -19.54
N THR A 113 0.70 9.78 -18.34
CA THR A 113 1.07 10.60 -17.16
C THR A 113 2.02 9.87 -16.21
N GLY A 114 1.98 8.54 -16.17
CA GLY A 114 2.64 7.71 -15.15
C GLY A 114 2.02 7.81 -13.76
N ARG A 115 0.88 8.51 -13.60
CA ARG A 115 0.34 8.99 -12.31
C ARG A 115 -1.16 8.71 -12.10
N ILE A 116 -1.71 7.79 -12.91
CA ILE A 116 -2.98 7.12 -12.64
C ILE A 116 -2.64 5.72 -12.10
N TYR A 117 -2.83 5.53 -10.80
CA TYR A 117 -2.53 4.30 -10.06
C TYR A 117 -3.72 3.36 -10.00
N ILE A 118 -3.46 2.13 -9.56
CA ILE A 118 -4.47 1.07 -9.42
C ILE A 118 -4.38 0.53 -8.00
N GLN A 119 -5.53 0.39 -7.35
CA GLN A 119 -5.68 -0.32 -6.08
C GLN A 119 -6.66 -1.49 -6.28
N ASN A 120 -6.17 -2.72 -6.06
CA ASN A 120 -7.01 -3.91 -6.07
C ASN A 120 -7.65 -4.08 -4.70
N VAL A 121 -8.87 -3.59 -4.54
CA VAL A 121 -9.50 -3.42 -3.21
C VAL A 121 -9.90 -4.74 -2.56
N ASP A 122 -10.23 -5.74 -3.37
CA ASP A 122 -10.49 -7.10 -2.91
C ASP A 122 -9.23 -7.72 -2.31
N HIS A 123 -8.09 -7.60 -2.97
CA HIS A 123 -6.81 -8.08 -2.45
C HIS A 123 -6.41 -7.34 -1.17
N CYS A 124 -6.65 -6.02 -1.09
CA CYS A 124 -6.39 -5.22 0.11
C CYS A 124 -7.21 -5.63 1.35
N ASN A 125 -8.29 -6.40 1.18
CA ASN A 125 -9.17 -6.80 2.27
C ASN A 125 -9.20 -8.32 2.50
N THR A 126 -8.93 -9.13 1.47
CA THR A 126 -8.81 -10.60 1.59
C THR A 126 -7.45 -11.04 2.11
N HIS A 127 -6.38 -10.31 1.79
CA HIS A 127 -5.03 -10.51 2.34
C HIS A 127 -4.61 -9.27 3.13
N SER A 128 -5.16 -9.14 4.33
CA SER A 128 -5.06 -7.95 5.16
C SER A 128 -4.83 -8.31 6.63
N PRO A 129 -4.12 -7.45 7.39
CA PRO A 129 -4.09 -7.56 8.84
C PRO A 129 -5.40 -7.13 9.50
N PHE A 130 -6.39 -6.60 8.77
CA PHE A 130 -7.65 -6.09 9.31
C PHE A 130 -8.84 -6.96 8.94
N ASP A 131 -9.80 -7.07 9.87
CA ASP A 131 -11.12 -7.61 9.57
C ASP A 131 -11.93 -6.63 8.72
N PRO A 132 -12.26 -6.94 7.45
CA PRO A 132 -12.98 -6.02 6.59
C PRO A 132 -14.40 -5.68 7.06
N VAL A 133 -15.00 -6.51 7.93
CA VAL A 133 -16.32 -6.22 8.51
C VAL A 133 -16.25 -5.08 9.53
N VAL A 134 -15.11 -4.96 10.22
CA VAL A 134 -14.93 -4.00 11.33
C VAL A 134 -14.11 -2.78 10.91
N ALA A 135 -13.01 -3.02 10.20
CA ALA A 135 -12.02 -2.01 9.85
C ALA A 135 -11.48 -2.24 8.41
N PRO A 136 -12.32 -2.10 7.36
CA PRO A 136 -11.89 -2.33 5.99
C PRO A 136 -10.87 -1.28 5.52
N VAL A 137 -9.97 -1.71 4.64
CA VAL A 137 -9.06 -0.82 3.92
C VAL A 137 -9.79 -0.29 2.69
N ARG A 138 -10.09 1.01 2.69
CA ARG A 138 -10.84 1.67 1.60
C ARG A 138 -10.04 2.64 0.74
N GLN A 139 -8.75 2.85 1.02
CA GLN A 139 -7.87 3.71 0.23
C GLN A 139 -6.40 3.35 0.46
N SER A 140 -5.49 4.10 -0.16
CA SER A 140 -4.06 4.06 0.14
C SER A 140 -3.51 5.47 0.43
N ASN A 141 -2.18 5.62 0.50
CA ASN A 141 -1.49 6.90 0.64
C ASN A 141 -0.98 7.43 -0.72
N LEU A 142 -0.18 8.49 -0.68
CA LEU A 142 0.47 9.11 -1.83
C LEU A 142 1.18 8.11 -2.76
N CYS A 143 1.91 7.15 -2.18
CA CYS A 143 2.84 6.28 -2.91
C CYS A 143 2.36 4.83 -3.10
N LEU A 144 1.09 4.53 -2.74
CA LEU A 144 0.39 3.26 -2.95
C LEU A 144 0.89 2.07 -2.11
N GLU A 145 1.67 2.29 -1.06
CA GLU A 145 2.22 1.25 -0.19
C GLU A 145 1.49 1.09 1.15
N ILE A 146 0.74 2.10 1.59
CA ILE A 146 0.03 2.09 2.88
C ILE A 146 -1.42 1.71 2.67
N ALA A 147 -1.90 0.73 3.44
CA ALA A 147 -3.24 0.17 3.34
C ALA A 147 -3.83 0.06 4.76
N LEU A 148 -4.50 1.12 5.21
CA LEU A 148 -4.97 1.26 6.60
C LEU A 148 -6.45 1.68 6.66
N PRO A 149 -7.18 1.33 7.75
CA PRO A 149 -8.57 1.74 7.96
C PRO A 149 -8.68 3.25 8.16
N THR A 150 -9.82 3.81 7.75
CA THR A 150 -10.16 5.23 7.94
C THR A 150 -11.66 5.37 8.18
N LYS A 151 -12.05 6.46 8.85
CA LYS A 151 -13.45 6.86 9.06
C LYS A 151 -13.57 8.35 8.71
N PRO A 152 -14.56 8.75 7.89
CA PRO A 152 -14.77 10.15 7.54
C PRO A 152 -14.92 11.04 8.79
N LEU A 153 -14.56 12.32 8.65
CA LEU A 153 -14.73 13.32 9.68
C LEU A 153 -15.94 14.21 9.33
N HIS A 154 -16.72 14.57 10.34
CA HIS A 154 -17.77 15.60 10.20
C HIS A 154 -17.30 17.00 10.62
N ASP A 155 -16.22 17.09 11.39
CA ASP A 155 -15.54 18.31 11.81
C ASP A 155 -14.03 18.06 11.94
N VAL A 156 -13.20 19.10 11.90
CA VAL A 156 -11.74 18.98 12.07
C VAL A 156 -11.36 18.39 13.45
N ASN A 157 -12.18 18.60 14.47
CA ASN A 157 -12.00 18.07 15.83
C ASN A 157 -12.89 16.86 16.13
N ASP A 158 -13.48 16.22 15.11
CA ASP A 158 -14.34 15.05 15.28
C ASP A 158 -13.57 13.87 15.91
N GLU A 159 -13.94 13.50 17.13
CA GLU A 159 -13.36 12.37 17.87
C GLU A 159 -13.84 11.00 17.34
N ASN A 160 -14.90 10.98 16.52
CA ASN A 160 -15.45 9.77 15.92
C ASN A 160 -14.88 9.46 14.53
N GLY A 161 -14.17 10.41 13.92
CA GLY A 161 -13.38 10.18 12.71
C GLY A 161 -12.12 9.35 12.98
N GLU A 162 -11.48 8.90 11.91
CA GLU A 162 -10.22 8.16 11.96
C GLU A 162 -9.35 8.51 10.75
N ILE A 163 -8.23 9.18 11.01
CA ILE A 163 -7.19 9.44 10.00
C ILE A 163 -6.05 8.44 10.24
N ALA A 164 -5.73 7.67 9.21
CA ALA A 164 -4.62 6.73 9.28
C ALA A 164 -3.27 7.45 9.21
N LEU A 165 -2.38 7.14 10.15
CA LEU A 165 -0.97 7.50 10.12
C LEU A 165 -0.12 6.24 10.06
N CYS A 166 1.05 6.34 9.43
CA CYS A 166 2.01 5.24 9.38
C CYS A 166 3.41 5.77 9.58
N THR A 167 4.12 5.21 10.57
CA THR A 167 5.50 5.55 10.85
C THR A 167 6.43 4.58 10.13
N LEU A 168 7.39 5.12 9.37
CA LEU A 168 8.16 4.37 8.39
C LEU A 168 9.61 4.16 8.80
N SER A 169 10.16 3.00 8.45
CA SER A 169 11.59 2.71 8.45
C SER A 169 11.90 1.67 7.38
N ALA A 170 13.17 1.26 7.20
CA ALA A 170 13.51 0.20 6.26
C ALA A 170 14.77 -0.57 6.67
N PHE A 171 14.78 -1.88 6.41
CA PHE A 171 15.98 -2.69 6.51
C PHE A 171 16.89 -2.50 5.29
N ASN A 172 18.19 -2.38 5.53
CA ASN A 172 19.19 -2.37 4.46
C ASN A 172 19.65 -3.79 4.14
N LEU A 173 19.05 -4.43 3.14
CA LEU A 173 19.43 -5.79 2.72
C LEU A 173 20.88 -5.86 2.19
N GLY A 174 21.44 -4.74 1.76
CA GLY A 174 22.85 -4.68 1.35
C GLY A 174 23.82 -4.86 2.51
N ALA A 175 23.43 -4.47 3.72
CA ALA A 175 24.29 -4.47 4.90
C ALA A 175 24.27 -5.79 5.68
N ILE A 176 23.17 -6.52 5.66
CA ILE A 176 23.07 -7.81 6.35
C ILE A 176 23.85 -8.91 5.61
N LYS A 177 24.49 -9.81 6.35
CA LYS A 177 25.18 -10.99 5.82
C LYS A 177 24.26 -12.20 5.84
N THR A 178 23.50 -12.39 6.93
CA THR A 178 22.49 -13.45 7.06
C THR A 178 21.10 -12.86 7.34
N LEU A 179 20.05 -13.64 7.11
CA LEU A 179 18.68 -13.20 7.39
C LEU A 179 18.38 -13.19 8.89
N ASP A 180 19.10 -13.96 9.71
CA ASP A 180 18.89 -14.02 11.16
C ASP A 180 19.28 -12.70 11.87
N GLU A 181 20.15 -11.89 11.25
CA GLU A 181 20.45 -10.52 11.71
C GLU A 181 19.19 -9.63 11.75
N LEU A 182 18.13 -9.99 11.02
CA LEU A 182 16.86 -9.26 11.03
C LEU A 182 16.13 -9.37 12.37
N GLU A 183 16.43 -10.37 13.21
CA GLU A 183 15.79 -10.50 14.53
C GLU A 183 16.06 -9.28 15.41
N GLU A 184 17.34 -8.98 15.63
CA GLU A 184 17.77 -7.84 16.45
C GLU A 184 17.36 -6.51 15.80
N LEU A 185 17.51 -6.40 14.47
CA LEU A 185 17.12 -5.20 13.73
C LEU A 185 15.61 -4.94 13.82
N ALA A 186 14.78 -5.99 13.78
CA ALA A 186 13.33 -5.86 13.94
C ALA A 186 12.96 -5.40 15.35
N ILE A 187 13.61 -5.92 16.40
CA ILE A 187 13.40 -5.44 17.78
C ILE A 187 13.68 -3.94 17.88
N LEU A 188 14.84 -3.51 17.37
CA LEU A 188 15.25 -2.10 17.41
C LEU A 188 14.29 -1.22 16.60
N ALA A 189 13.96 -1.60 15.36
CA ALA A 189 13.11 -0.82 14.49
C ALA A 189 11.68 -0.71 15.05
N VAL A 190 11.08 -1.82 15.46
CA VAL A 190 9.71 -1.83 16.01
C VAL A 190 9.64 -1.00 17.29
N ARG A 191 10.56 -1.17 18.24
CA ARG A 191 10.56 -0.40 19.49
C ARG A 191 10.79 1.09 19.25
N ALA A 192 11.73 1.46 18.38
CA ALA A 192 12.02 2.85 18.09
C ALA A 192 10.81 3.56 17.46
N LEU A 193 10.16 2.91 16.49
CA LEU A 193 8.98 3.50 15.85
C LEU A 193 7.75 3.50 16.77
N ASP A 194 7.56 2.46 17.59
CA ASP A 194 6.46 2.41 18.56
C ASP A 194 6.59 3.52 19.60
N ALA A 195 7.79 3.76 20.13
CA ALA A 195 8.05 4.86 21.06
C ALA A 195 7.82 6.24 20.40
N LEU A 196 8.13 6.38 19.11
CA LEU A 196 7.89 7.63 18.38
C LEU A 196 6.40 7.98 18.29
N LEU A 197 5.50 6.98 18.27
CA LEU A 197 4.06 7.22 18.29
C LEU A 197 3.62 7.98 19.55
N ASP A 198 4.22 7.66 20.70
CA ASP A 198 3.88 8.34 21.97
C ASP A 198 4.62 9.67 22.13
N TYR A 199 5.78 9.82 21.47
CA TYR A 199 6.62 11.01 21.56
C TYR A 199 6.15 12.18 20.68
N GLN A 200 5.58 11.90 19.52
CA GLN A 200 5.19 12.95 18.56
C GLN A 200 3.86 13.63 18.90
N ASP A 201 3.70 14.87 18.45
CA ASP A 201 2.43 15.59 18.54
C ASP A 201 1.45 15.21 17.42
N TYR A 202 0.16 15.33 17.70
CA TYR A 202 -0.92 15.06 16.76
C TYR A 202 -1.81 16.29 16.60
N PRO A 203 -1.75 17.01 15.46
CA PRO A 203 -2.50 18.24 15.27
C PRO A 203 -4.01 18.02 15.06
N ILE A 204 -4.43 16.79 14.73
CA ILE A 204 -5.82 16.42 14.48
C ILE A 204 -6.22 15.26 15.40
N PRO A 205 -7.30 15.38 16.20
CA PRO A 205 -7.73 14.32 17.14
C PRO A 205 -7.94 12.96 16.47
N ALA A 206 -8.61 12.93 15.30
CA ALA A 206 -8.83 11.71 14.54
C ALA A 206 -7.54 10.98 14.11
N ALA A 207 -6.44 11.72 13.91
CA ALA A 207 -5.14 11.16 13.58
C ALA A 207 -4.46 10.55 14.81
N LYS A 208 -4.56 11.21 15.98
CA LYS A 208 -4.12 10.65 17.26
C LYS A 208 -4.88 9.36 17.57
N ARG A 209 -6.18 9.36 17.34
CA ARG A 209 -7.05 8.22 17.58
C ARG A 209 -6.64 6.99 16.75
N GLY A 210 -6.43 7.16 15.44
CA GLY A 210 -5.96 6.08 14.57
C GLY A 210 -4.58 5.56 14.99
N ALA A 211 -3.63 6.46 15.25
CA ALA A 211 -2.27 6.10 15.66
C ALA A 211 -2.22 5.40 17.02
N MET A 212 -2.94 5.89 18.03
CA MET A 212 -2.94 5.29 19.37
C MET A 212 -3.78 4.02 19.44
N GLY A 213 -4.87 3.94 18.68
CA GLY A 213 -5.74 2.77 18.62
C GLY A 213 -5.06 1.56 17.96
N ARG A 214 -4.38 1.79 16.81
CA ARG A 214 -3.81 0.70 15.99
C ARG A 214 -2.29 0.59 16.03
N ARG A 215 -1.58 1.67 16.38
CA ARG A 215 -0.12 1.76 16.45
C ARG A 215 0.58 1.26 15.18
N THR A 216 0.11 1.71 14.03
CA THR A 216 0.47 1.20 12.70
C THR A 216 1.85 1.63 12.24
N LEU A 217 2.71 0.65 11.94
CA LEU A 217 4.06 0.83 11.41
C LEU A 217 4.15 0.34 9.96
N GLY A 218 5.16 0.84 9.24
CA GLY A 218 5.46 0.46 7.87
C GLY A 218 6.98 0.35 7.66
N ILE A 219 7.53 -0.82 7.98
CA ILE A 219 8.96 -1.12 7.83
C ILE A 219 9.18 -1.83 6.50
N GLY A 220 9.93 -1.19 5.61
CA GLY A 220 10.22 -1.68 4.27
C GLY A 220 11.62 -2.24 4.13
N VAL A 221 12.11 -2.31 2.89
CA VAL A 221 13.51 -2.59 2.62
C VAL A 221 14.11 -1.65 1.58
N ILE A 222 15.43 -1.48 1.67
CA ILE A 222 16.25 -0.83 0.67
C ILE A 222 17.35 -1.80 0.19
N ASN A 223 18.04 -1.45 -0.90
CA ASN A 223 19.09 -2.27 -1.51
C ASN A 223 18.66 -3.65 -2.01
N PHE A 224 17.36 -3.87 -2.30
CA PHE A 224 16.89 -5.15 -2.83
C PHE A 224 17.52 -5.53 -4.18
N ALA A 225 17.74 -4.58 -5.10
CA ALA A 225 18.45 -4.88 -6.35
C ALA A 225 19.90 -5.35 -6.11
N TYR A 226 20.59 -4.77 -5.13
CA TYR A 226 21.92 -5.21 -4.73
C TYR A 226 21.89 -6.56 -4.00
N TRP A 227 20.87 -6.82 -3.18
CA TRP A 227 20.62 -8.13 -2.56
C TRP A 227 20.47 -9.23 -3.62
N LEU A 228 19.71 -8.98 -4.69
CA LEU A 228 19.62 -9.94 -5.79
C LEU A 228 20.96 -10.10 -6.51
N ALA A 229 21.66 -9.01 -6.80
CA ALA A 229 22.94 -9.05 -7.49
C ALA A 229 24.02 -9.82 -6.71
N LYS A 230 24.14 -9.60 -5.39
CA LYS A 230 25.13 -10.29 -4.54
C LYS A 230 24.85 -11.79 -4.38
N ASN A 231 23.60 -12.20 -4.64
CA ASN A 231 23.17 -13.60 -4.67
C ASN A 231 23.06 -14.17 -6.11
N GLY A 232 23.56 -13.45 -7.12
CA GLY A 232 23.55 -13.91 -8.51
C GLY A 232 22.15 -14.09 -9.12
N LYS A 233 21.14 -13.38 -8.61
CA LYS A 233 19.74 -13.46 -9.06
C LYS A 233 19.33 -12.25 -9.90
N ARG A 234 18.27 -12.42 -10.69
CA ARG A 234 17.71 -11.38 -11.57
C ARG A 234 16.21 -11.25 -11.35
N TYR A 235 15.70 -10.07 -11.71
CA TYR A 235 14.25 -9.79 -11.64
C TYR A 235 13.46 -10.50 -12.74
N SER A 236 14.03 -10.65 -13.94
CA SER A 236 13.26 -10.92 -15.17
C SER A 236 13.11 -12.39 -15.55
N ASP A 237 13.85 -13.29 -14.91
CA ASP A 237 13.95 -14.71 -15.32
C ASP A 237 13.41 -15.68 -14.25
N GLY A 238 12.76 -15.16 -13.20
CA GLY A 238 12.24 -15.97 -12.09
C GLY A 238 13.31 -16.52 -11.14
N SER A 239 14.61 -16.33 -11.41
CA SER A 239 15.70 -16.86 -10.58
C SER A 239 15.69 -16.36 -9.13
N ALA A 240 15.07 -15.20 -8.89
CA ALA A 240 14.93 -14.58 -7.59
C ALA A 240 13.71 -15.02 -6.79
N ASN A 241 12.78 -15.81 -7.35
CA ASN A 241 11.48 -16.08 -6.71
C ASN A 241 11.64 -16.69 -5.30
N ASN A 242 12.36 -17.82 -5.20
CA ASN A 242 12.59 -18.49 -3.92
C ASN A 242 13.46 -17.67 -2.95
N LEU A 243 14.48 -16.97 -3.44
CA LEU A 243 15.29 -16.07 -2.60
C LEU A 243 14.42 -14.95 -2.00
N THR A 244 13.52 -14.40 -2.81
CA THR A 244 12.59 -13.35 -2.39
C THR A 244 11.63 -13.90 -1.35
N HIS A 245 11.04 -15.08 -1.59
CA HIS A 245 10.19 -15.78 -0.63
C HIS A 245 10.89 -15.92 0.73
N LYS A 246 12.07 -16.54 0.75
CA LYS A 246 12.89 -16.72 1.96
C LYS A 246 13.21 -15.40 2.68
N THR A 247 13.56 -14.36 1.91
CA THR A 247 13.92 -13.05 2.46
C THR A 247 12.71 -12.37 3.13
N PHE A 248 11.54 -12.38 2.48
CA PHE A 248 10.34 -11.70 3.00
C PHE A 248 9.62 -12.51 4.08
N GLU A 249 9.75 -13.84 4.07
CA GLU A 249 9.37 -14.68 5.20
C GLU A 249 10.12 -14.24 6.46
N ALA A 250 11.46 -14.16 6.40
CA ALA A 250 12.29 -13.76 7.54
C ALA A 250 11.92 -12.36 8.06
N ILE A 251 11.79 -11.38 7.16
CA ILE A 251 11.41 -10.00 7.51
C ILE A 251 10.08 -9.99 8.26
N GLN A 252 9.04 -10.62 7.70
CA GLN A 252 7.72 -10.57 8.30
C GLN A 252 7.66 -11.36 9.61
N TYR A 253 8.29 -12.53 9.67
CA TYR A 253 8.39 -13.34 10.88
C TYR A 253 9.03 -12.55 12.03
N TYR A 254 10.20 -11.96 11.80
CA TYR A 254 10.92 -11.22 12.84
C TYR A 254 10.22 -9.92 13.24
N LEU A 255 9.57 -9.22 12.31
CA LEU A 255 8.74 -8.05 12.65
C LEU A 255 7.57 -8.43 13.56
N LEU A 256 6.83 -9.48 13.22
CA LEU A 256 5.73 -9.98 14.05
C LEU A 256 6.23 -10.47 15.42
N LYS A 257 7.35 -11.20 15.45
CA LYS A 257 7.98 -11.66 16.69
C LYS A 257 8.39 -10.48 17.57
N ALA A 258 9.00 -9.44 17.02
CA ALA A 258 9.40 -8.23 17.75
C ALA A 258 8.17 -7.50 18.34
N SER A 259 7.11 -7.32 17.56
CA SER A 259 5.89 -6.66 18.03
C SER A 259 5.10 -7.51 19.04
N ASN A 260 5.10 -8.83 18.90
CA ASN A 260 4.55 -9.75 19.90
C ASN A 260 5.35 -9.71 21.21
N GLY A 261 6.69 -9.68 21.12
CA GLY A 261 7.56 -9.48 22.27
C GLY A 261 7.28 -8.15 22.99
N LEU A 262 7.08 -7.08 22.22
CA LEU A 262 6.72 -5.77 22.77
C LEU A 262 5.30 -5.75 23.38
N ALA A 263 4.35 -6.50 22.82
CA ALA A 263 3.01 -6.66 23.37
C ALA A 263 3.03 -7.37 24.74
N LYS A 264 3.91 -8.37 24.92
CA LYS A 264 4.11 -9.04 26.22
C LYS A 264 4.62 -8.09 27.30
N GLU A 265 5.45 -7.13 26.91
CA GLU A 265 6.06 -6.16 27.82
C GLU A 265 5.12 -4.98 28.15
N GLN A 266 4.42 -4.45 27.15
CA GLN A 266 3.72 -3.17 27.24
C GLN A 266 2.23 -3.23 26.90
N GLY A 267 1.70 -4.42 26.62
CA GLY A 267 0.34 -4.64 26.13
C GLY A 267 0.21 -4.47 24.61
N ALA A 268 -0.70 -5.25 24.02
CA ALA A 268 -1.11 -5.11 22.63
C ALA A 268 -1.73 -3.73 22.34
N CYS A 269 -1.82 -3.34 21.07
CA CYS A 269 -2.52 -2.09 20.72
C CYS A 269 -4.01 -2.15 21.12
N PRO A 270 -4.62 -1.02 21.50
CA PRO A 270 -6.01 -0.97 21.97
C PRO A 270 -7.03 -1.63 21.04
N TRP A 271 -6.86 -1.52 19.72
CA TRP A 271 -7.77 -2.07 18.71
C TRP A 271 -7.22 -3.33 18.04
N PHE A 272 -6.36 -4.08 18.73
CA PHE A 272 -5.84 -5.35 18.23
C PHE A 272 -6.96 -6.36 17.89
N ASN A 273 -8.08 -6.31 18.62
CA ASN A 273 -9.26 -7.15 18.39
C ASN A 273 -9.91 -6.97 17.00
N GLU A 274 -9.64 -5.88 16.29
CA GLU A 274 -10.14 -5.63 14.93
C GLU A 274 -9.24 -6.23 13.84
N THR A 275 -8.16 -6.91 14.23
CA THR A 275 -7.18 -7.51 13.31
C THR A 275 -7.50 -8.98 13.01
N THR A 276 -7.09 -9.45 11.84
CA THR A 276 -7.07 -10.88 11.51
C THR A 276 -6.12 -11.64 12.43
N TYR A 277 -5.03 -10.99 12.86
CA TYR A 277 -4.09 -11.53 13.85
C TYR A 277 -4.76 -11.92 15.17
N ALA A 278 -5.71 -11.14 15.68
CA ALA A 278 -6.45 -11.48 16.90
C ALA A 278 -7.28 -12.76 16.76
N LYS A 279 -7.68 -13.10 15.53
CA LYS A 279 -8.36 -14.36 15.19
C LYS A 279 -7.39 -15.52 14.93
N GLY A 280 -6.09 -15.29 15.13
CA GLY A 280 -5.05 -16.27 14.85
C GLY A 280 -4.80 -16.48 13.35
N VAL A 281 -5.20 -15.55 12.49
CA VAL A 281 -4.95 -15.60 11.05
C VAL A 281 -3.68 -14.81 10.73
N LEU A 282 -2.78 -15.42 9.96
CA LEU A 282 -1.48 -14.89 9.58
C LEU A 282 -1.42 -14.63 8.07
N PRO A 283 -0.44 -13.83 7.60
CA PRO A 283 -0.23 -13.59 6.16
C PRO A 283 -0.03 -14.88 5.36
N ILE A 284 0.57 -15.91 5.97
CA ILE A 284 0.78 -17.22 5.35
C ILE A 284 -0.53 -17.99 5.07
N ASP A 285 -1.66 -17.58 5.66
CA ASP A 285 -2.93 -18.27 5.44
C ASP A 285 -3.74 -17.66 4.29
N THR A 286 -3.59 -16.35 4.08
CA THR A 286 -4.50 -15.53 3.26
C THR A 286 -3.89 -15.03 1.96
N TYR A 287 -2.64 -15.37 1.66
CA TYR A 287 -1.99 -14.97 0.41
C TYR A 287 -2.71 -15.57 -0.82
N LYS A 288 -2.56 -14.90 -1.97
CA LYS A 288 -3.13 -15.35 -3.24
C LYS A 288 -2.48 -16.67 -3.69
N LYS A 289 -3.26 -17.75 -3.75
CA LYS A 289 -2.77 -19.12 -3.99
C LYS A 289 -2.02 -19.33 -5.31
N ASP A 290 -2.21 -18.50 -6.32
CA ASP A 290 -1.42 -18.55 -7.56
C ASP A 290 0.10 -18.38 -7.32
N LEU A 291 0.52 -17.86 -6.16
CA LEU A 291 1.93 -17.79 -5.77
C LEU A 291 2.60 -19.16 -5.65
N ASP A 292 1.85 -20.22 -5.31
CA ASP A 292 2.37 -21.59 -5.18
C ASP A 292 2.89 -22.15 -6.51
N ALA A 293 2.41 -21.60 -7.64
CA ALA A 293 2.85 -22.00 -8.98
C ALA A 293 4.18 -21.36 -9.41
N ILE A 294 4.65 -20.31 -8.72
CA ILE A 294 5.83 -19.54 -9.13
C ILE A 294 6.98 -19.57 -8.11
N ALA A 295 6.75 -20.05 -6.89
CA ALA A 295 7.76 -20.25 -5.86
C ALA A 295 7.45 -21.52 -5.06
N ASN A 296 8.48 -22.31 -4.75
CA ASN A 296 8.36 -23.55 -3.99
C ASN A 296 9.29 -23.58 -2.77
N GLU A 297 9.75 -22.42 -2.33
CA GLU A 297 10.55 -22.27 -1.13
C GLU A 297 9.69 -22.59 0.11
N PRO A 298 10.10 -23.54 0.97
CA PRO A 298 9.36 -23.84 2.19
C PRO A 298 9.48 -22.69 3.20
N LEU A 299 8.59 -22.68 4.19
CA LEU A 299 8.75 -21.83 5.35
C LEU A 299 9.89 -22.37 6.24
N HIS A 300 10.77 -21.48 6.69
CA HIS A 300 11.95 -21.80 7.52
C HIS A 300 11.76 -21.46 9.00
N TYR A 301 10.71 -20.70 9.34
CA TYR A 301 10.45 -20.26 10.71
C TYR A 301 9.22 -20.94 11.32
N ASP A 302 9.16 -21.00 12.67
CA ASP A 302 8.04 -21.63 13.39
C ASP A 302 6.84 -20.68 13.51
N TRP A 303 6.09 -20.60 12.41
CA TRP A 303 4.92 -19.75 12.30
C TRP A 303 3.77 -20.19 13.23
N GLU A 304 3.66 -21.47 13.56
CA GLU A 304 2.59 -21.98 14.43
C GLU A 304 2.84 -21.62 15.90
N GLN A 305 4.09 -21.72 16.36
CA GLN A 305 4.45 -21.18 17.67
C GLN A 305 4.19 -19.66 17.75
N LEU A 306 4.54 -18.92 16.70
CA LEU A 306 4.28 -17.48 16.64
C LEU A 306 2.78 -17.18 16.61
N ARG A 307 1.98 -17.96 15.88
CA ARG A 307 0.51 -17.85 15.83
C ARG A 307 -0.10 -17.93 17.23
N GLU A 308 0.24 -18.96 18.00
CA GLU A 308 -0.29 -19.13 19.36
C GLU A 308 0.21 -18.04 20.32
N SER A 309 1.45 -17.60 20.17
CA SER A 309 1.98 -16.46 20.93
C SER A 309 1.26 -15.15 20.60
N ILE A 310 0.88 -14.93 19.33
CA ILE A 310 0.09 -13.76 18.91
C ILE A 310 -1.34 -13.86 19.42
N LYS A 311 -1.99 -15.02 19.37
CA LYS A 311 -3.34 -15.19 19.95
C LYS A 311 -3.36 -14.92 21.45
N THR A 312 -2.32 -15.34 22.16
CA THR A 312 -2.23 -15.21 23.62
C THR A 312 -1.86 -13.80 24.08
N HIS A 313 -0.90 -13.16 23.42
CA HIS A 313 -0.31 -11.90 23.89
C HIS A 313 -0.58 -10.70 22.97
N GLY A 314 -1.13 -10.95 21.79
CA GLY A 314 -1.41 -9.94 20.78
C GLY A 314 -0.16 -9.38 20.08
N LEU A 315 -0.37 -8.25 19.39
CA LEU A 315 0.68 -7.45 18.78
C LEU A 315 0.61 -6.02 19.29
N ARG A 316 1.78 -5.42 19.54
CA ARG A 316 1.86 -4.01 19.89
C ARG A 316 1.40 -3.11 18.74
N ASN A 317 1.54 -3.58 17.50
CA ASN A 317 1.30 -2.81 16.28
C ASN A 317 0.39 -3.60 15.34
N SER A 318 -0.70 -2.99 14.83
CA SER A 318 -1.63 -3.66 13.91
C SER A 318 -1.02 -3.93 12.52
N THR A 319 -0.06 -3.10 12.10
CA THR A 319 0.74 -3.30 10.88
C THR A 319 2.21 -3.07 11.18
N LEU A 320 3.07 -3.74 10.41
CA LEU A 320 4.50 -3.76 10.64
C LEU A 320 5.32 -3.51 9.37
N SER A 321 4.88 -4.04 8.22
CA SER A 321 5.63 -3.99 6.97
C SER A 321 4.88 -3.19 5.90
N ALA A 322 5.64 -2.35 5.17
CA ALA A 322 5.16 -1.63 4.00
C ALA A 322 6.35 -1.27 3.10
N LEU A 323 6.26 -1.50 1.80
CA LEU A 323 7.38 -1.37 0.87
C LEU A 323 7.39 -0.01 0.18
N MET A 324 7.88 1.02 0.87
CA MET A 324 7.89 2.40 0.37
C MET A 324 9.01 2.67 -0.65
N PRO A 325 8.82 3.65 -1.56
CA PRO A 325 9.93 4.21 -2.32
C PRO A 325 10.84 5.04 -1.41
N SER A 326 12.15 4.76 -1.43
CA SER A 326 13.14 5.39 -0.53
C SER A 326 14.12 6.32 -1.27
N GLU A 327 13.64 7.39 -1.90
CA GLU A 327 14.50 8.22 -2.77
C GLU A 327 15.55 9.06 -2.03
N ASN A 328 15.19 9.68 -0.90
CA ASN A 328 16.05 10.65 -0.22
C ASN A 328 16.97 10.05 0.87
N ILE A 329 16.71 8.81 1.33
CA ILE A 329 17.47 8.17 2.42
C ILE A 329 18.66 7.35 1.87
N VAL A 330 18.54 6.84 0.64
CA VAL A 330 19.57 6.01 -0.02
C VAL A 330 20.87 6.75 -0.37
N PRO A 331 20.91 8.05 -0.70
CA PRO A 331 22.15 8.76 -1.03
C PRO A 331 23.22 8.70 0.08
N ASP A 332 22.82 8.69 1.36
CA ASP A 332 23.75 8.75 2.50
C ASP A 332 24.37 7.39 2.88
N LEU A 333 23.84 6.26 2.36
CA LEU A 333 24.22 4.89 2.78
C LEU A 333 24.91 4.04 1.70
N GLN A 334 25.61 4.67 0.74
CA GLN A 334 26.36 4.07 -0.39
C GLN A 334 25.56 3.70 -1.67
N ARG A 335 26.28 3.79 -2.81
CA ARG A 335 25.84 4.12 -4.19
C ARG A 335 24.94 3.15 -4.99
N HIS A 336 24.28 2.15 -4.41
CA HIS A 336 23.56 1.13 -5.22
C HIS A 336 22.05 1.19 -4.98
N GLN A 337 21.30 1.70 -5.97
CA GLN A 337 19.92 2.15 -5.77
C GLN A 337 18.81 1.07 -5.91
N ARG A 338 17.75 1.27 -5.10
CA ARG A 338 16.30 0.94 -5.28
C ARG A 338 15.86 -0.54 -5.30
N TYR A 339 14.57 -0.73 -4.99
CA TYR A 339 13.70 -1.86 -5.39
C TYR A 339 13.48 -1.96 -6.91
N ARG A 340 13.91 -0.95 -7.68
CA ARG A 340 13.67 -0.78 -9.11
C ARG A 340 14.99 -0.53 -9.83
N THR A 341 15.24 -1.26 -10.92
CA THR A 341 16.43 -1.09 -11.75
C THR A 341 16.32 0.17 -12.62
N THR A 342 17.12 1.21 -12.34
CA THR A 342 17.30 2.37 -13.25
C THR A 342 18.78 2.78 -13.29
N ALA A 343 19.49 2.27 -14.31
CA ALA A 343 20.84 2.58 -14.83
C ALA A 343 22.03 2.74 -13.84
N ARG A 344 23.24 2.36 -14.31
CA ARG A 344 24.51 2.29 -13.52
C ARG A 344 25.13 3.63 -13.12
N LEU A 345 24.73 4.75 -13.73
CA LEU A 345 25.24 6.09 -13.42
C LEU A 345 24.05 7.06 -13.41
N ARG A 346 23.70 7.60 -12.25
CA ARG A 346 22.78 8.73 -12.17
C ARG A 346 23.57 10.02 -12.18
N GLN A 347 23.45 10.78 -13.26
CA GLN A 347 23.70 12.22 -13.21
C GLN A 347 22.59 12.85 -12.38
N HIS A 348 22.90 13.23 -11.13
CA HIS A 348 22.14 14.28 -10.47
C HIS A 348 22.50 15.60 -11.17
N GLN A 349 21.66 16.05 -12.09
CA GLN A 349 21.74 17.41 -12.63
C GLN A 349 21.48 18.40 -11.49
N GLY A 350 22.56 18.86 -10.86
CA GLY A 350 22.50 19.83 -9.76
C GLY A 350 23.84 20.47 -9.37
N LEU A 351 24.96 20.11 -10.02
CA LEU A 351 26.30 20.60 -9.64
C LEU A 351 27.22 21.03 -10.81
N GLU A 352 26.75 21.05 -12.06
CA GLU A 352 27.52 21.55 -13.21
C GLU A 352 26.96 22.87 -13.78
N ARG A 353 26.76 23.88 -12.92
CA ARG A 353 26.58 25.28 -13.35
C ARG A 353 27.51 26.27 -12.64
N ARG A 354 28.65 25.82 -12.12
CA ARG A 354 29.69 26.71 -11.55
C ARG A 354 31.09 26.58 -12.17
N TYR A 355 31.29 25.77 -13.20
CA TYR A 355 32.61 25.62 -13.84
C TYR A 355 32.68 26.06 -15.32
N LEU A 356 31.62 26.66 -15.87
CA LEU A 356 31.63 27.23 -17.23
C LEU A 356 31.28 28.73 -17.26
N ALA A 357 31.58 29.46 -16.19
CA ALA A 357 31.40 30.91 -16.09
C ALA A 357 32.61 31.65 -15.48
N SER A 358 33.82 31.09 -15.58
CA SER A 358 35.06 31.74 -15.14
C SER A 358 36.23 31.47 -16.10
N GLY A 359 35.97 31.64 -17.40
CA GLY A 359 36.95 31.41 -18.47
C GLY A 359 36.88 32.46 -19.57
N ARG A 360 36.81 33.75 -19.21
CA ARG A 360 37.10 34.91 -20.09
C ARG A 360 37.53 36.11 -19.25
N ALA A 361 38.84 36.26 -19.03
CA ALA A 361 39.53 37.55 -18.81
C ALA A 361 41.06 37.32 -18.65
N GLY A 362 41.86 37.89 -19.55
CA GLY A 362 43.34 38.02 -19.50
C GLY A 362 44.11 36.72 -19.72
N LEU A 363 45.00 36.57 -20.70
CA LEU A 363 45.92 37.50 -21.37
C LEU A 363 46.14 37.05 -22.82
#